data_AF-A0A0J5Q8E4-F1
#
_entry.id   AF-A0A0J5Q8E4-F1
#
_cell.length_a   1.000
_cell.length_b   1.000
_cell.length_c   1.000
_cell.angle_alpha   90.00
_cell.angle_beta   90.00
_cell.angle_gamma   90.00
#
_symmetry.space_group_name_H-M   'P 1'
#
loop_
_entity.id
_entity.type
_entity.pdbx_description
1 polymer ?
#
loop_
_entity_poly.entity_id
_entity_poly.type
_entity_poly.pdbx_seq_one_letter_code
_entity_poly.pdbx_strand_id
1 'polypeptide(L)'
;MDIGRLLTPIKDDLPSGVELRNDARFHSIERRMDPAARDARHNPDGSVSDAVPNVDWQGILDDGQALAEDGRDLRLLTILVRALYNVGGFSDLAQGLGLLTDSVTQFWDSLHPALRERDDAKAAALPRLNAIRQLENDENGLLGDLRFGIMLNARGIGPLTGDDLAAGTQSDFEMLNQAASGLNQAEKDALVAAHGQRVNRVTAATRALAAEEAERAADMLDGLKACEAAIAALTAAVDDKGGFGSQPGLSLTELASFLQLCRKTIEKAVAATGTDATLVEDSPAAVAPAGQATPVSAASASGTINSRRDVETSLDRIIGFYERTEPSSPIPHLARRMRRMVAMDFLELMEEIAPSGLKEFRSIAGVDEPKKK
;
A
#
# COMPACT_ATOMS: atom_id res chain seq x y z
N MET A 1 15.11 14.90 13.43
CA MET A 1 16.11 13.94 13.92
C MET A 1 17.50 14.50 13.66
N ASP A 2 18.44 14.42 14.61
CA ASP A 2 19.81 14.87 14.42
C ASP A 2 20.70 13.72 13.90
N ILE A 3 20.78 13.60 12.56
CA ILE A 3 21.54 12.53 11.88
C ILE A 3 23.04 12.60 12.24
N GLY A 4 23.59 13.81 12.37
CA GLY A 4 25.01 13.98 12.68
C GLY A 4 25.36 13.41 14.05
N ARG A 5 24.52 13.67 15.06
CA ARG A 5 24.67 13.08 16.39
C ARG A 5 24.54 11.56 16.36
N LEU A 6 23.64 11.03 15.53
CA LEU A 6 23.53 9.59 15.35
C LEU A 6 24.74 8.97 14.67
N LEU A 7 25.71 9.71 14.13
CA LEU A 7 26.93 9.16 13.53
C LEU A 7 28.18 9.35 14.39
N THR A 8 28.05 9.88 15.61
CA THR A 8 29.15 9.90 16.56
C THR A 8 29.33 8.54 17.26
N PRO A 9 30.57 8.11 17.57
CA PRO A 9 30.79 6.96 18.45
C PRO A 9 30.07 7.13 19.79
N ILE A 10 29.39 6.08 20.27
CA ILE A 10 28.63 6.13 21.52
C ILE A 10 29.57 6.11 22.74
N LYS A 11 30.58 5.24 22.72
CA LYS A 11 31.68 5.16 23.70
C LYS A 11 32.99 4.81 23.00
N ASP A 12 34.12 5.20 23.57
CA ASP A 12 35.45 4.97 22.98
C ASP A 12 35.76 3.46 22.80
N ASP A 13 35.36 2.63 23.75
CA ASP A 13 35.56 1.17 23.76
C ASP A 13 34.39 0.39 23.14
N LEU A 14 33.25 1.07 22.95
CA LEU A 14 32.01 0.48 22.44
C LEU A 14 31.33 1.49 21.48
N PRO A 15 31.88 1.71 20.28
CA PRO A 15 31.46 2.79 19.38
C PRO A 15 30.00 2.66 18.89
N SER A 16 29.45 1.45 18.88
CA SER A 16 28.05 1.15 18.56
C SER A 16 27.17 0.86 19.80
N GLY A 17 27.66 1.08 21.01
CA GLY A 17 26.86 0.86 22.23
C GLY A 17 26.41 -0.60 22.42
N VAL A 18 25.30 -0.80 23.13
CA VAL A 18 24.77 -2.13 23.48
C VAL A 18 23.76 -2.64 22.45
N GLU A 19 23.57 -3.97 22.38
CA GLU A 19 22.51 -4.56 21.56
C GLU A 19 21.14 -4.26 22.18
N LEU A 20 20.23 -3.72 21.39
CA LEU A 20 18.95 -3.21 21.89
C LEU A 20 17.79 -4.20 21.78
N ARG A 21 18.00 -5.40 21.22
CA ARG A 21 16.91 -6.34 20.90
C ARG A 21 15.98 -6.64 22.06
N ASN A 22 16.53 -6.73 23.26
CA ASN A 22 15.78 -7.11 24.46
C ASN A 22 15.33 -5.90 25.29
N ASP A 23 15.61 -4.68 24.84
CA ASP A 23 15.20 -3.46 25.54
C ASP A 23 13.67 -3.27 25.47
N ALA A 24 13.04 -2.98 26.60
CA ALA A 24 11.60 -2.78 26.66
C ALA A 24 11.12 -1.57 25.84
N ARG A 25 11.96 -0.53 25.72
CA ARG A 25 11.69 0.66 24.88
C ARG A 25 11.68 0.28 23.40
N PHE A 26 12.61 -0.57 22.97
CA PHE A 26 12.62 -1.10 21.60
C PHE A 26 11.29 -1.80 21.29
N HIS A 27 10.88 -2.77 22.13
CA HIS A 27 9.63 -3.49 21.93
C HIS A 27 8.39 -2.57 21.98
N SER A 28 8.45 -1.48 22.74
CA SER A 28 7.40 -0.47 22.76
C SER A 28 7.29 0.28 21.43
N ILE A 29 8.42 0.64 20.82
CA ILE A 29 8.46 1.21 19.47
C ILE A 29 7.88 0.23 18.45
N GLU A 30 8.27 -1.05 18.49
CA GLU A 30 7.73 -2.07 17.57
C GLU A 30 6.19 -2.14 17.64
N ARG A 31 5.61 -2.28 18.83
CA ARG A 31 4.14 -2.35 19.01
C ARG A 31 3.39 -1.11 18.52
N ARG A 32 4.00 0.08 18.62
CA ARG A 32 3.37 1.32 18.16
C ARG A 32 3.19 1.37 16.64
N MET A 33 3.91 0.54 15.89
CA MET A 33 3.79 0.44 14.44
C MET A 33 2.77 -0.63 13.99
N ASP A 34 2.22 -1.44 14.89
CA ASP A 34 1.23 -2.49 14.55
C ASP A 34 0.04 -1.96 13.72
N PRO A 35 -0.53 -0.76 14.00
CA PRO A 35 -1.62 -0.22 13.19
C PRO A 35 -1.24 0.09 11.73
N ALA A 36 0.06 0.13 11.40
CA ALA A 36 0.57 0.34 10.06
C ALA A 36 0.86 -0.97 9.32
N ALA A 37 0.62 -2.14 9.91
CA ALA A 37 0.70 -3.42 9.22
C ALA A 37 -0.38 -3.54 8.12
N ARG A 38 -0.11 -4.37 7.12
CA ARG A 38 -0.94 -4.56 5.92
C ARG A 38 -2.34 -5.06 6.29
N ASP A 39 -2.43 -6.03 7.19
CA ASP A 39 -3.70 -6.57 7.67
C ASP A 39 -4.61 -5.51 8.31
N ALA A 40 -4.04 -4.51 8.98
CA ALA A 40 -4.77 -3.35 9.51
C ALA A 40 -5.21 -2.35 8.44
N ARG A 41 -4.68 -2.43 7.21
CA ARG A 41 -5.01 -1.56 6.07
C ARG A 41 -6.01 -2.16 5.10
N HIS A 42 -6.47 -3.38 5.34
CA HIS A 42 -7.52 -4.01 4.53
C HIS A 42 -8.82 -4.14 5.34
N ASN A 43 -9.93 -3.92 4.65
CA ASN A 43 -11.26 -4.27 5.16
C ASN A 43 -11.43 -5.80 5.16
N PRO A 44 -12.41 -6.36 5.91
CA PRO A 44 -12.67 -7.79 5.93
C PRO A 44 -13.01 -8.41 4.55
N ASP A 45 -13.45 -7.60 3.59
CA ASP A 45 -13.72 -8.01 2.21
C ASP A 45 -12.47 -7.98 1.30
N GLY A 46 -11.31 -7.62 1.85
CA GLY A 46 -10.03 -7.51 1.14
C GLY A 46 -9.81 -6.19 0.42
N SER A 47 -10.78 -5.26 0.41
CA SER A 47 -10.57 -3.92 -0.13
C SER A 47 -9.62 -3.09 0.74
N VAL A 48 -8.94 -2.10 0.16
CA VAL A 48 -8.07 -1.20 0.92
C VAL A 48 -8.95 -0.28 1.79
N SER A 49 -8.60 -0.15 3.06
CA SER A 49 -9.25 0.74 4.01
C SER A 49 -8.91 2.20 3.72
N ASP A 50 -9.90 3.09 3.81
CA ASP A 50 -9.70 4.54 3.74
C ASP A 50 -9.10 5.11 5.05
N ALA A 51 -8.99 4.30 6.10
CA ALA A 51 -8.43 4.72 7.37
C ALA A 51 -6.90 4.83 7.30
N VAL A 52 -6.38 6.03 7.58
CA VAL A 52 -4.94 6.23 7.78
C VAL A 52 -4.52 5.47 9.05
N PRO A 53 -3.42 4.69 9.01
CA PRO A 53 -2.87 4.06 10.20
C PRO A 53 -2.69 5.06 11.34
N ASN A 54 -3.25 4.75 12.52
CA ASN A 54 -3.09 5.56 13.71
C ASN A 54 -1.72 5.28 14.36
N VAL A 55 -0.67 5.82 13.75
CA VAL A 55 0.72 5.69 14.22
C VAL A 55 1.32 7.07 14.44
N ASP A 56 1.82 7.30 15.65
CA ASP A 56 2.59 8.49 15.99
C ASP A 56 4.05 8.33 15.55
N TRP A 57 4.31 8.61 14.27
CA TRP A 57 5.64 8.50 13.67
C TRP A 57 6.65 9.49 14.26
N GLN A 58 6.21 10.69 14.62
CA GLN A 58 7.09 11.68 15.23
C GLN A 58 7.56 11.20 16.60
N GLY A 59 6.66 10.69 17.44
CA GLY A 59 7.06 10.12 18.73
C GLY A 59 7.90 8.84 18.59
N ILE A 60 7.77 8.09 17.48
CA ILE A 60 8.69 6.96 17.19
C ILE A 60 10.09 7.48 16.85
N LEU A 61 10.20 8.57 16.07
CA LEU A 61 11.49 9.20 15.79
C LEU A 61 12.15 9.72 17.06
N ASP A 62 11.40 10.39 17.93
CA ASP A 62 11.92 10.98 19.16
C ASP A 62 12.41 9.88 20.12
N ASP A 63 11.58 8.86 20.38
CA ASP A 63 11.95 7.73 21.25
C ASP A 63 13.08 6.89 20.67
N GLY A 64 13.06 6.67 19.35
CA GLY A 64 14.09 5.88 18.67
C GLY A 64 15.42 6.62 18.60
N GLN A 65 15.43 7.94 18.43
CA GLN A 65 16.66 8.74 18.51
C GLN A 65 17.25 8.69 19.92
N ALA A 66 16.42 8.83 20.96
CA ALA A 66 16.87 8.71 22.35
C ALA A 66 17.44 7.31 22.64
N LEU A 67 16.77 6.25 22.15
CA LEU A 67 17.24 4.88 22.30
C LEU A 67 18.55 4.59 21.54
N ALA A 68 18.75 5.24 20.39
CA ALA A 68 19.97 5.12 19.61
C ALA A 68 21.22 5.71 20.30
N GLU A 69 21.05 6.52 21.36
CA GLU A 69 22.15 6.95 22.22
C GLU A 69 22.73 5.79 23.06
N ASP A 70 21.95 4.73 23.30
CA ASP A 70 22.40 3.55 24.04
C ASP A 70 23.01 2.48 23.12
N GLY A 71 22.54 2.39 21.88
CA GLY A 71 22.95 1.34 20.94
C GLY A 71 22.67 1.66 19.47
N ARG A 72 23.68 1.45 18.63
CA ARG A 72 23.58 1.51 17.17
C ARG A 72 23.16 0.14 16.63
N ASP A 73 21.84 -0.04 16.54
CA ASP A 73 21.22 -1.28 16.11
C ASP A 73 20.51 -1.11 14.76
N LEU A 74 20.92 -1.86 13.74
CA LEU A 74 20.35 -1.79 12.40
C LEU A 74 18.84 -2.05 12.40
N ARG A 75 18.31 -2.83 13.35
CA ARG A 75 16.85 -3.03 13.44
C ARG A 75 16.16 -1.72 13.84
N LEU A 76 16.71 -0.99 14.82
CA LEU A 76 16.19 0.31 15.24
C LEU A 76 16.40 1.35 14.14
N LEU A 77 17.58 1.38 13.52
CA LEU A 77 17.86 2.34 12.44
C LEU A 77 16.93 2.14 11.24
N THR A 78 16.62 0.89 10.86
CA THR A 78 15.61 0.62 9.82
C THR A 78 14.22 1.14 10.21
N ILE A 79 13.83 1.05 11.48
CA ILE A 79 12.58 1.65 11.99
C ILE A 79 12.62 3.17 11.90
N LEU A 80 13.75 3.80 12.22
CA LEU A 80 13.92 5.25 12.08
C LEU A 80 13.83 5.69 10.62
N VAL A 81 14.41 4.95 9.67
CA VAL A 81 14.25 5.22 8.22
C VAL A 81 12.77 5.15 7.81
N ARG A 82 12.05 4.13 8.28
CA ARG A 82 10.62 4.01 8.06
C ARG A 82 9.84 5.22 8.62
N ALA A 83 10.14 5.63 9.85
CA ALA A 83 9.47 6.77 10.48
C ALA A 83 9.81 8.11 9.82
N LEU A 84 11.05 8.30 9.36
CA LEU A 84 11.48 9.48 8.59
C LEU A 84 10.65 9.66 7.33
N TYR A 85 10.44 8.58 6.56
CA TYR A 85 9.58 8.62 5.38
C TYR A 85 8.15 9.07 5.73
N ASN A 86 7.57 8.51 6.79
CA ASN A 86 6.19 8.85 7.17
C ASN A 86 6.04 10.27 7.72
N VAL A 87 7.13 10.92 8.18
CA VAL A 87 7.11 12.31 8.67
C VAL A 87 7.44 13.31 7.55
N GLY A 88 8.50 13.06 6.77
CA GLY A 88 9.05 14.03 5.82
C GLY A 88 9.09 13.56 4.36
N GLY A 89 8.48 12.41 4.04
CA GLY A 89 8.38 11.89 2.68
C GLY A 89 9.73 11.44 2.10
N PHE A 90 9.88 11.56 0.78
CA PHE A 90 11.04 11.03 0.05
C PHE A 90 12.37 11.71 0.38
N SER A 91 12.35 13.01 0.70
CA SER A 91 13.58 13.72 1.11
C SER A 91 14.14 13.13 2.42
N ASP A 92 13.28 12.93 3.41
CA ASP A 92 13.69 12.36 4.70
C ASP A 92 13.97 10.86 4.60
N LEU A 93 13.29 10.14 3.71
CA LEU A 93 13.64 8.75 3.39
C LEU A 93 15.07 8.65 2.84
N ALA A 94 15.45 9.51 1.87
CA ALA A 94 16.79 9.53 1.31
C ALA A 94 17.85 9.81 2.40
N GLN A 95 17.58 10.75 3.30
CA GLN A 95 18.44 11.03 4.45
C GLN A 95 18.57 9.82 5.39
N GLY A 96 17.48 9.13 5.68
CA GLY A 96 17.48 7.91 6.49
C GLY A 96 18.28 6.76 5.86
N LEU A 97 18.16 6.56 4.55
CA LEU A 97 18.98 5.60 3.80
C LEU A 97 20.47 6.00 3.83
N GLY A 98 20.77 7.29 3.79
CA GLY A 98 22.11 7.84 4.02
C GLY A 98 22.65 7.49 5.41
N LEU A 99 21.86 7.67 6.47
CA LEU A 99 22.21 7.27 7.84
C LEU A 99 22.58 5.78 7.95
N LEU A 100 21.82 4.90 7.27
CA LEU A 100 22.16 3.47 7.22
C LEU A 100 23.48 3.23 6.49
N THR A 101 23.70 3.91 5.37
CA THR A 101 24.92 3.81 4.57
C THR A 101 26.14 4.24 5.38
N ASP A 102 26.06 5.37 6.06
CA ASP A 102 27.13 5.89 6.90
C ASP A 102 27.36 5.01 8.13
N SER A 103 26.31 4.50 8.76
CA SER A 103 26.41 3.56 9.88
C SER A 103 27.14 2.28 9.48
N VAL A 104 26.81 1.70 8.32
CA VAL A 104 27.50 0.54 7.76
C VAL A 104 28.96 0.87 7.46
N THR A 105 29.21 1.99 6.78
CA THR A 105 30.54 2.39 6.35
C THR A 105 31.49 2.61 7.54
N GLN A 106 31.02 3.29 8.59
CA GLN A 106 31.85 3.73 9.70
C GLN A 106 31.95 2.71 10.83
N PHE A 107 30.89 1.92 11.07
CA PHE A 107 30.76 1.13 12.29
C PHE A 107 30.57 -0.37 12.06
N TRP A 108 30.77 -0.87 10.84
CA TRP A 108 30.53 -2.27 10.46
C TRP A 108 30.92 -3.28 11.54
N ASP A 109 32.15 -3.28 12.02
CA ASP A 109 32.62 -4.32 12.96
C ASP A 109 31.87 -4.30 14.30
N SER A 110 31.41 -3.13 14.73
CA SER A 110 30.76 -2.92 16.03
C SER A 110 29.22 -2.91 15.98
N LEU A 111 28.61 -2.84 14.79
CA LEU A 111 27.16 -2.70 14.61
C LEU A 111 26.35 -3.85 15.23
N HIS A 112 25.16 -3.52 15.73
CA HIS A 112 24.18 -4.52 16.14
C HIS A 112 23.16 -4.81 15.04
N PRO A 113 22.68 -6.06 14.88
CA PRO A 113 23.14 -7.27 15.58
C PRO A 113 24.60 -7.60 15.26
N ALA A 114 25.34 -8.13 16.22
CA ALA A 114 26.73 -8.53 16.05
C ALA A 114 26.90 -9.58 14.94
N LEU A 115 28.06 -9.58 14.27
CA LEU A 115 28.44 -10.66 13.35
C LEU A 115 28.50 -11.98 14.10
N ARG A 116 27.97 -13.04 13.49
CA ARG A 116 28.06 -14.40 14.05
C ARG A 116 29.42 -15.01 13.74
N GLU A 117 29.93 -15.84 14.65
CA GLU A 117 31.12 -16.65 14.41
C GLU A 117 30.81 -17.75 13.38
N ARG A 118 31.12 -17.48 12.11
CA ARG A 118 30.94 -18.36 10.95
C ARG A 118 32.04 -18.12 9.93
N ASP A 119 32.46 -19.17 9.24
CA ASP A 119 33.48 -19.08 8.19
C ASP A 119 32.96 -18.34 6.94
N ASP A 120 31.68 -18.48 6.64
CA ASP A 120 31.03 -17.76 5.54
C ASP A 120 30.61 -16.35 6.00
N ALA A 121 31.21 -15.32 5.40
CA ALA A 121 30.98 -13.92 5.76
C ALA A 121 29.50 -13.50 5.59
N LYS A 122 28.82 -14.05 4.59
CA LYS A 122 27.40 -13.75 4.34
C LYS A 122 26.51 -14.37 5.41
N ALA A 123 26.76 -15.61 5.82
CA ALA A 123 26.08 -16.27 6.92
C ALA A 123 26.36 -15.59 8.27
N ALA A 124 27.59 -15.08 8.48
CA ALA A 124 27.97 -14.28 9.63
C ALA A 124 27.14 -12.99 9.74
N ALA A 125 26.97 -12.30 8.61
CA ALA A 125 26.24 -11.03 8.51
C ALA A 125 24.71 -11.18 8.34
N LEU A 126 24.18 -12.39 8.22
CA LEU A 126 22.77 -12.64 7.91
C LEU A 126 21.78 -11.86 8.80
N PRO A 127 21.96 -11.75 10.14
CA PRO A 127 21.06 -10.93 10.98
C PRO A 127 21.01 -9.45 10.59
N ARG A 128 22.15 -8.88 10.20
CA ARG A 128 22.23 -7.49 9.73
C ARG A 128 21.54 -7.31 8.39
N LEU A 129 21.80 -8.24 7.46
CA LEU A 129 21.16 -8.23 6.14
C LEU A 129 19.63 -8.35 6.27
N ASN A 130 19.14 -9.19 7.19
CA ASN A 130 17.71 -9.34 7.43
C ASN A 130 17.09 -8.10 8.09
N ALA A 131 17.82 -7.39 8.94
CA ALA A 131 17.38 -6.12 9.53
C ALA A 131 17.22 -5.02 8.45
N ILE A 132 18.16 -4.93 7.51
CA ILE A 132 18.08 -3.96 6.41
C ILE A 132 17.01 -4.36 5.40
N ARG A 133 16.84 -5.66 5.10
CA ARG A 133 15.76 -6.17 4.23
C ARG A 133 14.35 -5.87 4.73
N GLN A 134 14.17 -5.48 6.00
CA GLN A 134 12.87 -4.98 6.46
C GLN A 134 12.41 -3.70 5.74
N LEU A 135 13.31 -3.00 5.06
CA LEU A 135 12.93 -1.90 4.15
C LEU A 135 12.02 -2.39 3.00
N GLU A 136 12.17 -3.64 2.55
CA GLU A 136 11.33 -4.24 1.50
C GLU A 136 10.14 -5.03 2.05
N ASN A 137 9.97 -5.08 3.37
CA ASN A 137 8.88 -5.83 3.94
C ASN A 137 7.54 -5.13 3.62
N ASP A 138 6.74 -5.80 2.81
CA ASP A 138 5.45 -5.32 2.31
C ASP A 138 4.27 -5.58 3.27
N GLU A 139 4.50 -6.34 4.34
CA GLU A 139 3.51 -6.62 5.37
C GLU A 139 3.53 -5.58 6.48
N ASN A 140 4.70 -5.23 7.00
CA ASN A 140 4.82 -4.29 8.11
C ASN A 140 6.14 -3.50 8.11
N GLY A 141 6.74 -3.31 6.93
CA GLY A 141 7.94 -2.49 6.72
C GLY A 141 7.68 -1.22 5.93
N LEU A 142 8.78 -0.60 5.48
CA LEU A 142 8.75 0.64 4.70
C LEU A 142 8.01 0.45 3.36
N LEU A 143 8.21 -0.68 2.67
CA LEU A 143 7.53 -0.93 1.39
C LEU A 143 6.00 -0.92 1.55
N GLY A 144 5.49 -1.52 2.63
CA GLY A 144 4.05 -1.44 2.94
C GLY A 144 3.59 0.01 3.14
N ASP A 145 4.34 0.84 3.87
CA ASP A 145 4.00 2.26 4.03
C ASP A 145 4.00 3.02 2.70
N LEU A 146 4.97 2.74 1.83
CA LEU A 146 5.09 3.34 0.52
C LEU A 146 3.92 2.94 -0.40
N ARG A 147 3.53 1.66 -0.42
CA ARG A 147 2.42 1.16 -1.25
C ARG A 147 1.09 1.76 -0.86
N PHE A 148 0.77 1.73 0.43
CA PHE A 148 -0.54 2.12 0.94
C PHE A 148 -0.63 3.61 1.31
N GLY A 149 0.50 4.32 1.43
CA GLY A 149 0.54 5.74 1.75
C GLY A 149 -0.10 6.59 0.65
N ILE A 150 -0.88 7.60 1.05
CA ILE A 150 -1.47 8.58 0.13
C ILE A 150 -0.36 9.51 -0.34
N MET A 151 0.00 9.44 -1.62
CA MET A 151 1.05 10.25 -2.24
C MET A 151 0.50 11.56 -2.81
N LEU A 152 -0.67 11.48 -3.46
CA LEU A 152 -1.32 12.61 -4.10
C LEU A 152 -2.78 12.67 -3.70
N ASN A 153 -3.33 13.87 -3.57
CA ASN A 153 -4.75 14.06 -3.32
C ASN A 153 -5.27 15.22 -4.19
N ALA A 154 -5.36 14.96 -5.50
CA ALA A 154 -5.78 15.95 -6.46
C ALA A 154 -7.29 16.19 -6.38
N ARG A 155 -7.68 17.48 -6.46
CA ARG A 155 -9.08 17.90 -6.34
C ARG A 155 -9.92 17.25 -7.45
N GLY A 156 -11.04 16.64 -7.07
CA GLY A 156 -11.96 15.99 -8.01
C GLY A 156 -11.52 14.61 -8.52
N ILE A 157 -10.35 14.13 -8.10
CA ILE A 157 -9.82 12.80 -8.46
C ILE A 157 -9.83 11.86 -7.24
N GLY A 158 -9.54 12.41 -6.06
CA GLY A 158 -9.43 11.66 -4.80
C GLY A 158 -8.00 11.24 -4.47
N PRO A 159 -7.78 10.58 -3.32
CA PRO A 159 -6.46 10.16 -2.88
C PRO A 159 -5.89 9.12 -3.83
N LEU A 160 -4.59 9.21 -4.11
CA LEU A 160 -3.81 8.21 -4.84
C LEU A 160 -2.75 7.65 -3.93
N THR A 161 -2.73 6.33 -3.82
CA THR A 161 -1.73 5.58 -3.07
C THR A 161 -0.41 5.50 -3.84
N GLY A 162 0.67 5.09 -3.19
CA GLY A 162 1.92 4.79 -3.90
C GLY A 162 1.77 3.63 -4.88
N ASP A 163 0.95 2.63 -4.57
CA ASP A 163 0.60 1.56 -5.49
C ASP A 163 -0.14 2.09 -6.73
N ASP A 164 -1.01 3.10 -6.58
CA ASP A 164 -1.64 3.76 -7.73
C ASP A 164 -0.59 4.44 -8.60
N LEU A 165 0.34 5.16 -7.97
CA LEU A 165 1.39 5.86 -8.67
C LEU A 165 2.34 4.91 -9.41
N ALA A 166 2.73 3.80 -8.79
CA ALA A 166 3.59 2.78 -9.40
C ALA A 166 2.93 2.10 -10.62
N ALA A 167 1.60 1.96 -10.61
CA ALA A 167 0.85 1.40 -11.75
C ALA A 167 0.72 2.37 -12.94
N GLY A 168 0.98 3.67 -12.75
CA GLY A 168 0.68 4.72 -13.74
C GLY A 168 1.41 4.60 -15.08
N THR A 169 2.55 3.90 -15.13
CA THR A 169 3.29 3.62 -16.37
C THR A 169 3.27 2.15 -16.78
N GLN A 170 2.61 1.29 -16.01
CA GLN A 170 2.57 -0.15 -16.26
C GLN A 170 1.64 -0.47 -17.43
N SER A 171 2.11 -1.30 -18.36
CA SER A 171 1.31 -1.79 -19.47
C SER A 171 0.31 -2.86 -19.03
N ASP A 172 -0.76 -3.05 -19.81
CA ASP A 172 -1.72 -4.13 -19.60
C ASP A 172 -1.04 -5.50 -19.58
N PHE A 173 0.00 -5.68 -20.40
CA PHE A 173 0.79 -6.91 -20.46
C PHE A 173 1.54 -7.16 -19.14
N GLU A 174 2.25 -6.16 -18.62
CA GLU A 174 2.99 -6.27 -17.36
C GLU A 174 2.04 -6.51 -16.18
N MET A 175 0.89 -5.83 -16.16
CA MET A 175 -0.15 -6.02 -15.14
C MET A 175 -0.70 -7.46 -15.19
N LEU A 176 -1.08 -7.95 -16.37
CA LEU A 176 -1.59 -9.32 -16.53
C LEU A 176 -0.55 -10.40 -16.20
N ASN A 177 0.74 -10.12 -16.42
CA ASN A 177 1.82 -11.06 -16.08
C ASN A 177 2.05 -11.19 -14.56
N GLN A 178 1.61 -10.19 -13.79
CA GLN A 178 1.65 -10.21 -12.32
C GLN A 178 0.33 -10.72 -11.71
N ALA A 179 -0.73 -10.82 -12.50
CA ALA A 179 -2.02 -11.33 -12.04
C ALA A 179 -1.96 -12.84 -11.73
N ALA A 180 -2.95 -13.31 -10.97
CA ALA A 180 -3.08 -14.73 -10.63
C ALA A 180 -3.09 -15.62 -11.90
N SER A 181 -2.46 -16.79 -11.80
CA SER A 181 -2.49 -17.77 -12.90
C SER A 181 -3.87 -18.43 -13.01
N GLY A 182 -4.25 -18.83 -14.23
CA GLY A 182 -5.51 -19.55 -14.48
C GLY A 182 -6.75 -18.69 -14.72
N LEU A 183 -6.61 -17.36 -14.80
CA LEU A 183 -7.72 -16.45 -15.11
C LEU A 183 -8.32 -16.74 -16.50
N ASN A 184 -9.65 -16.72 -16.58
CA ASN A 184 -10.38 -16.80 -17.83
C ASN A 184 -10.36 -15.45 -18.57
N GLN A 185 -10.85 -15.43 -19.82
CA GLN A 185 -10.79 -14.20 -20.63
C GLN A 185 -11.61 -13.05 -20.03
N ALA A 186 -12.80 -13.32 -19.49
CA ALA A 186 -13.65 -12.27 -18.91
C ALA A 186 -13.01 -11.65 -17.65
N GLU A 187 -12.31 -12.44 -16.84
CA GLU A 187 -11.56 -11.94 -15.68
C GLU A 187 -10.37 -11.08 -16.12
N LYS A 188 -9.63 -11.50 -17.16
CA LYS A 188 -8.55 -10.71 -17.74
C LYS A 188 -9.05 -9.38 -18.29
N ASP A 189 -10.16 -9.39 -19.03
CA ASP A 189 -10.78 -8.19 -19.59
C ASP A 189 -11.23 -7.23 -18.47
N ALA A 190 -11.77 -7.76 -17.37
CA ALA A 190 -12.15 -6.96 -16.21
C ALA A 190 -10.94 -6.32 -15.51
N LEU A 191 -9.82 -7.06 -15.37
CA LEU A 191 -8.57 -6.52 -14.82
C LEU A 191 -7.99 -5.42 -15.70
N VAL A 192 -7.97 -5.63 -17.03
CA VAL A 192 -7.51 -4.61 -17.99
C VAL A 192 -8.39 -3.35 -17.91
N ALA A 193 -9.71 -3.50 -17.83
CA ALA A 193 -10.61 -2.37 -17.68
C ALA A 193 -10.37 -1.60 -16.37
N ALA A 194 -10.21 -2.30 -15.25
CA ALA A 194 -9.91 -1.68 -13.95
C ALA A 194 -8.54 -0.98 -13.94
N HIS A 195 -7.52 -1.61 -14.52
CA HIS A 195 -6.19 -1.03 -14.68
C HIS A 195 -6.22 0.23 -15.54
N GLY A 196 -6.94 0.20 -16.68
CA GLY A 196 -7.13 1.38 -17.52
C GLY A 196 -7.78 2.55 -16.79
N GLN A 197 -8.81 2.29 -15.95
CA GLN A 197 -9.42 3.31 -15.11
C GLN A 197 -8.42 3.88 -14.08
N ARG A 198 -7.63 3.01 -13.45
CA ARG A 198 -6.57 3.40 -12.51
C ARG A 198 -5.52 4.30 -13.17
N VAL A 199 -4.98 3.88 -14.32
CA VAL A 199 -3.98 4.64 -15.08
C VAL A 199 -4.52 6.00 -15.53
N ASN A 200 -5.79 6.08 -15.94
CA ASN A 200 -6.42 7.35 -16.27
C ASN A 200 -6.52 8.29 -15.06
N ARG A 201 -6.91 7.75 -13.89
CA ARG A 201 -6.98 8.51 -12.62
C ARG A 201 -5.61 9.07 -12.23
N VAL A 202 -4.58 8.22 -12.30
CA VAL A 202 -3.19 8.60 -12.01
C VAL A 202 -2.70 9.65 -12.99
N THR A 203 -2.91 9.45 -14.30
CA THR A 203 -2.47 10.39 -15.35
C THR A 203 -3.10 11.77 -15.16
N ALA A 204 -4.39 11.83 -14.83
CA ALA A 204 -5.07 13.09 -14.58
C ALA A 204 -4.48 13.83 -13.36
N ALA A 205 -4.22 13.11 -12.26
CA ALA A 205 -3.69 13.70 -11.03
C ALA A 205 -2.24 14.15 -11.17
N THR A 206 -1.39 13.37 -11.83
CA THR A 206 0.02 13.73 -12.02
C THR A 206 0.19 14.88 -13.01
N ARG A 207 -0.70 15.02 -14.00
CA ARG A 207 -0.78 16.21 -14.84
C ARG A 207 -1.22 17.44 -14.05
N ALA A 208 -2.23 17.31 -13.19
CA ALA A 208 -2.66 18.42 -12.32
C ALA A 208 -1.52 18.85 -11.38
N LEU A 209 -0.81 17.90 -10.75
CA LEU A 209 0.37 18.18 -9.95
C LEU A 209 1.44 18.93 -10.76
N ALA A 210 1.78 18.44 -11.96
CA ALA A 210 2.81 19.06 -12.80
C ALA A 210 2.43 20.47 -13.28
N ALA A 211 1.15 20.74 -13.53
CA ALA A 211 0.67 22.02 -14.03
C ALA A 211 0.41 23.05 -12.92
N GLU A 212 -0.13 22.62 -11.78
CA GLU A 212 -0.60 23.49 -10.70
C GLU A 212 0.39 23.59 -9.52
N GLU A 213 1.25 22.59 -9.34
CA GLU A 213 2.19 22.46 -8.22
C GLU A 213 3.60 22.03 -8.71
N ALA A 214 4.13 22.71 -9.72
CA ALA A 214 5.38 22.32 -10.40
C ALA A 214 6.59 22.18 -9.47
N GLU A 215 6.73 23.04 -8.44
CA GLU A 215 7.80 22.95 -7.44
C GLU A 215 7.68 21.66 -6.61
N ARG A 216 6.47 21.33 -6.15
CA ARG A 216 6.20 20.07 -5.43
C ARG A 216 6.47 18.85 -6.31
N ALA A 217 6.15 18.92 -7.60
CA ALA A 217 6.46 17.84 -8.54
C ALA A 217 7.98 17.65 -8.69
N ALA A 218 8.75 18.75 -8.78
CA ALA A 218 10.20 18.71 -8.84
C ALA A 218 10.81 18.15 -7.55
N ASP A 219 10.37 18.62 -6.38
CA ASP A 219 10.84 18.13 -5.07
C ASP A 219 10.58 16.62 -4.91
N MET A 220 9.40 16.15 -5.32
CA MET A 220 9.05 14.73 -5.29
C MET A 220 9.96 13.90 -6.22
N LEU A 221 10.27 14.40 -7.41
CA LEU A 221 11.19 13.76 -8.35
C LEU A 221 12.62 13.69 -7.79
N ASP A 222 13.11 14.78 -7.23
CA ASP A 222 14.45 14.84 -6.64
C ASP A 222 14.56 13.93 -5.42
N GLY A 223 13.54 13.90 -4.56
CA GLY A 223 13.45 12.95 -3.45
C GLY A 223 13.47 11.48 -3.90
N LEU A 224 12.68 11.13 -4.93
CA LEU A 224 12.67 9.78 -5.48
C LEU A 224 14.03 9.37 -6.07
N LYS A 225 14.69 10.26 -6.84
CA LYS A 225 16.04 10.03 -7.38
C LYS A 225 17.07 9.88 -6.27
N ALA A 226 16.98 10.71 -5.22
CA ALA A 226 17.86 10.62 -4.06
C ALA A 226 17.68 9.29 -3.32
N CYS A 227 16.45 8.78 -3.19
CA CYS A 227 16.19 7.46 -2.63
C CYS A 227 16.81 6.33 -3.48
N GLU A 228 16.66 6.38 -4.81
CA GLU A 228 17.29 5.39 -5.72
C GLU A 228 18.82 5.38 -5.57
N ALA A 229 19.44 6.56 -5.54
CA ALA A 229 20.88 6.71 -5.34
C ALA A 229 21.32 6.21 -3.95
N ALA A 230 20.54 6.51 -2.90
CA ALA A 230 20.84 6.08 -1.54
C ALA A 230 20.70 4.57 -1.35
N ILE A 231 19.74 3.91 -2.01
CA ILE A 231 19.64 2.44 -2.03
C ILE A 231 20.88 1.83 -2.68
N ALA A 232 21.30 2.35 -3.84
CA ALA A 232 22.51 1.88 -4.51
C ALA A 232 23.75 2.05 -3.61
N ALA A 233 23.90 3.21 -2.97
CA ALA A 233 25.00 3.47 -2.04
C ALA A 233 24.99 2.53 -0.83
N LEU A 234 23.81 2.27 -0.24
CA LEU A 234 23.66 1.35 0.88
C LEU A 234 24.06 -0.08 0.48
N THR A 235 23.59 -0.56 -0.67
CA THR A 235 23.95 -1.89 -1.16
C THR A 235 25.45 -2.02 -1.41
N ALA A 236 26.07 -1.00 -2.02
CA ALA A 236 27.51 -0.99 -2.25
C ALA A 236 28.32 -0.94 -0.95
N ALA A 237 27.90 -0.15 0.05
CA ALA A 237 28.56 -0.07 1.35
C ALA A 237 28.47 -1.42 2.10
N VAL A 238 27.33 -2.09 2.03
CA VAL A 238 27.16 -3.43 2.65
C VAL A 238 28.05 -4.46 1.97
N ASP A 239 28.16 -4.44 0.63
CA ASP A 239 29.01 -5.37 -0.10
C ASP A 239 30.51 -5.12 0.15
N ASP A 240 30.93 -3.84 0.18
CA ASP A 240 32.31 -3.44 0.50
C ASP A 240 32.71 -3.88 1.92
N LYS A 241 31.88 -3.56 2.93
CA LYS A 241 32.17 -3.88 4.32
C LYS A 241 31.97 -5.34 4.68
N GLY A 242 31.04 -6.01 4.01
CA GLY A 242 30.69 -7.39 4.28
C GLY A 242 31.70 -8.41 3.74
N GLY A 243 32.51 -8.06 2.74
CA GLY A 243 33.54 -8.94 2.21
C GLY A 243 32.97 -10.23 1.60
N PHE A 244 31.81 -10.16 0.93
CA PHE A 244 31.07 -11.34 0.43
C PHE A 244 31.67 -11.98 -0.85
N GLY A 245 32.86 -11.53 -1.27
CA GLY A 245 33.51 -11.99 -2.50
C GLY A 245 32.71 -11.60 -3.74
N SER A 246 32.50 -12.55 -4.66
CA SER A 246 31.78 -12.30 -5.92
C SER A 246 30.25 -12.33 -5.80
N GLN A 247 29.70 -12.64 -4.62
CA GLN A 247 28.25 -12.75 -4.41
C GLN A 247 27.72 -11.46 -3.77
N PRO A 248 26.60 -10.88 -4.26
CA PRO A 248 26.00 -9.73 -3.61
C PRO A 248 25.49 -10.11 -2.22
N GLY A 249 25.75 -9.27 -1.23
CA GLY A 249 25.30 -9.43 0.15
C GLY A 249 23.85 -8.97 0.34
N LEU A 250 23.58 -7.74 -0.09
CA LEU A 250 22.29 -7.08 0.01
C LEU A 250 21.73 -6.76 -1.38
N SER A 251 20.44 -7.04 -1.57
CA SER A 251 19.66 -6.59 -2.73
C SER A 251 18.35 -6.03 -2.19
N LEU A 252 17.95 -4.87 -2.69
CA LEU A 252 16.70 -4.19 -2.35
C LEU A 252 15.90 -3.92 -3.65
N THR A 253 15.65 -4.99 -4.40
CA THR A 253 15.14 -4.94 -5.78
C THR A 253 13.69 -4.48 -5.86
N GLU A 254 12.84 -4.92 -4.93
CA GLU A 254 11.42 -4.58 -4.90
C GLU A 254 11.22 -3.12 -4.53
N LEU A 255 11.95 -2.65 -3.50
CA LEU A 255 11.92 -1.25 -3.09
C LEU A 255 12.47 -0.33 -4.19
N ALA A 256 13.61 -0.68 -4.79
CA ALA A 256 14.17 0.09 -5.89
C ALA A 256 13.22 0.15 -7.09
N SER A 257 12.63 -0.98 -7.47
CA SER A 257 11.68 -1.05 -8.59
C SER A 257 10.42 -0.22 -8.32
N PHE A 258 9.89 -0.27 -7.10
CA PHE A 258 8.73 0.51 -6.70
C PHE A 258 8.99 2.03 -6.81
N LEU A 259 10.11 2.50 -6.27
CA LEU A 259 10.49 3.92 -6.34
C LEU A 259 10.71 4.38 -7.79
N GLN A 260 11.34 3.54 -8.62
CA GLN A 260 11.53 3.80 -10.05
C GLN A 260 10.22 3.92 -10.82
N LEU A 261 9.23 3.06 -10.53
CA LEU A 261 7.92 3.14 -11.14
C LEU A 261 7.21 4.45 -10.74
N CYS A 262 7.23 4.80 -9.46
CA CYS A 262 6.68 6.07 -8.98
C CYS A 262 7.33 7.27 -9.68
N ARG A 263 8.67 7.29 -9.76
CA ARG A 263 9.44 8.35 -10.44
C ARG A 263 9.05 8.45 -11.91
N LYS A 264 9.04 7.34 -12.65
CA LYS A 264 8.68 7.32 -14.08
C LYS A 264 7.29 7.89 -14.33
N THR A 265 6.32 7.59 -13.45
CA THR A 265 4.96 8.13 -13.56
C THR A 265 4.93 9.66 -13.41
N ILE A 266 5.66 10.22 -12.45
CA ILE A 266 5.74 11.68 -12.27
C ILE A 266 6.54 12.34 -13.41
N GLU A 267 7.68 11.77 -13.81
CA GLU A 267 8.52 12.29 -14.91
C GLU A 267 7.73 12.39 -16.23
N LYS A 268 6.93 11.37 -16.54
CA LYS A 268 6.08 11.36 -17.73
C LYS A 268 5.09 12.53 -17.74
N ALA A 269 4.51 12.88 -16.59
CA ALA A 269 3.56 13.99 -16.48
C ALA A 269 4.25 15.36 -16.60
N VAL A 270 5.41 15.53 -15.93
CA VAL A 270 6.20 16.77 -16.02
C VAL A 270 6.68 17.01 -17.46
N ALA A 271 7.16 15.98 -18.16
CA ALA A 271 7.60 16.08 -19.54
C ALA A 271 6.46 16.45 -20.52
N ALA A 272 5.25 15.92 -20.31
CA ALA A 272 4.08 16.26 -21.11
C ALA A 272 3.71 17.75 -20.99
N THR A 273 3.79 18.31 -19.78
CA THR A 273 3.45 19.72 -19.50
C THR A 273 4.45 20.68 -20.15
N GLY A 274 5.74 20.31 -20.18
CA GLY A 274 6.77 21.09 -20.88
C GLY A 274 6.62 21.08 -22.41
N THR A 275 5.93 20.10 -22.98
CA THR A 275 5.66 20.01 -24.42
C THR A 275 4.45 20.86 -24.81
N ASP A 276 3.38 20.85 -24.00
CA ASP A 276 2.19 21.68 -24.22
C ASP A 276 2.47 23.19 -24.05
N ALA A 277 3.43 23.57 -23.20
CA ALA A 277 3.86 24.97 -23.04
C ALA A 277 4.56 25.55 -24.30
N THR A 278 5.03 24.70 -25.22
CA THR A 278 5.69 25.16 -26.47
C THR A 278 4.72 25.36 -27.64
N LEU A 279 3.43 25.05 -27.48
CA LEU A 279 2.42 25.13 -28.56
C LEU A 279 1.44 26.31 -28.45
N VAL A 280 1.66 27.25 -27.52
CA VAL A 280 0.86 28.48 -27.47
C VAL A 280 1.57 29.59 -28.24
N GLU A 281 1.64 29.45 -29.57
CA GLU A 281 1.66 30.62 -30.45
C GLU A 281 0.20 31.07 -30.68
N ASP A 282 -0.03 32.32 -30.29
CA ASP A 282 -1.30 33.04 -30.33
C ASP A 282 -1.91 33.03 -31.73
N SER A 283 -3.07 32.39 -31.88
CA SER A 283 -3.95 32.60 -33.03
C SER A 283 -5.40 32.64 -32.57
N PRO A 284 -6.11 33.78 -32.77
CA PRO A 284 -7.44 33.97 -32.20
C PRO A 284 -8.50 33.15 -32.93
N ALA A 285 -9.44 32.68 -32.10
CA ALA A 285 -10.54 31.79 -32.42
C ALA A 285 -11.45 32.25 -33.57
N ALA A 286 -11.92 31.27 -34.36
CA ALA A 286 -13.12 31.38 -35.18
C ALA A 286 -14.20 30.44 -34.62
N VAL A 287 -15.30 31.03 -34.17
CA VAL A 287 -16.51 30.35 -33.67
C VAL A 287 -17.39 29.96 -34.85
N ALA A 288 -17.86 28.72 -34.90
CA ALA A 288 -18.99 28.28 -35.73
C ALA A 288 -19.80 27.17 -35.03
N PRO A 289 -21.11 27.03 -35.31
CA PRO A 289 -22.12 26.79 -34.29
C PRO A 289 -22.54 25.33 -34.09
N ALA A 290 -23.29 25.14 -33.01
CA ALA A 290 -23.79 23.91 -32.41
C ALA A 290 -24.60 22.99 -33.34
N GLY A 291 -24.23 21.71 -33.33
CA GLY A 291 -25.07 20.58 -33.77
C GLY A 291 -25.72 19.89 -32.58
N GLN A 292 -27.04 19.70 -32.67
CA GLN A 292 -27.87 19.02 -31.67
C GLN A 292 -27.46 17.55 -31.51
N ALA A 293 -27.29 17.10 -30.25
CA ALA A 293 -27.15 15.69 -29.90
C ALA A 293 -28.42 15.18 -29.22
N THR A 294 -28.92 14.06 -29.73
CA THR A 294 -30.02 13.24 -29.23
C THR A 294 -29.68 12.59 -27.88
N PRO A 295 -30.67 12.36 -26.99
CA PRO A 295 -30.42 11.71 -25.71
C PRO A 295 -30.24 10.20 -25.90
N VAL A 296 -29.08 9.68 -25.50
CA VAL A 296 -28.84 8.23 -25.41
C VAL A 296 -29.09 7.81 -23.97
N SER A 297 -30.04 6.90 -23.80
CA SER A 297 -30.47 6.34 -22.53
C SER A 297 -29.31 5.62 -21.82
N ALA A 298 -29.12 5.89 -20.54
CA ALA A 298 -28.09 5.28 -19.70
C ALA A 298 -28.34 3.77 -19.56
N ALA A 299 -27.44 2.96 -20.11
CA ALA A 299 -27.34 1.55 -19.75
C ALA A 299 -26.79 1.46 -18.33
N SER A 300 -27.64 1.00 -17.41
CA SER A 300 -27.35 0.74 -16.00
C SER A 300 -26.07 -0.07 -15.80
N ALA A 301 -25.17 0.45 -14.95
CA ALA A 301 -23.95 -0.21 -14.52
C ALA A 301 -24.24 -1.58 -13.89
N SER A 302 -23.70 -2.65 -14.48
CA SER A 302 -23.81 -4.03 -13.98
C SER A 302 -22.83 -4.24 -12.83
N GLY A 303 -23.24 -3.91 -11.60
CA GLY A 303 -22.48 -4.22 -10.39
C GLY A 303 -23.05 -3.56 -9.12
N THR A 304 -23.71 -2.42 -9.26
CA THR A 304 -24.42 -1.77 -8.17
C THR A 304 -25.76 -2.44 -7.89
N ILE A 305 -25.99 -2.83 -6.64
CA ILE A 305 -27.27 -3.37 -6.16
C ILE A 305 -28.14 -2.19 -5.74
N ASN A 306 -29.12 -1.82 -6.57
CA ASN A 306 -30.00 -0.68 -6.32
C ASN A 306 -31.45 -1.10 -6.05
N SER A 307 -31.75 -2.40 -6.14
CA SER A 307 -33.09 -2.96 -5.95
C SER A 307 -33.06 -4.37 -5.37
N ARG A 308 -34.19 -4.80 -4.81
CA ARG A 308 -34.40 -6.19 -4.35
C ARG A 308 -34.14 -7.21 -5.47
N ARG A 309 -34.50 -6.86 -6.71
CA ARG A 309 -34.27 -7.68 -7.90
C ARG A 309 -32.77 -7.84 -8.22
N ASP A 310 -31.97 -6.81 -7.93
CA ASP A 310 -30.51 -6.88 -8.11
C ASP A 310 -29.85 -7.79 -7.07
N VAL A 311 -30.40 -7.84 -5.84
CA VAL A 311 -29.98 -8.79 -4.80
C VAL A 311 -30.25 -10.22 -5.26
N GLU A 312 -31.46 -10.51 -5.74
CA GLU A 312 -31.83 -11.84 -6.26
C GLU A 312 -30.91 -12.25 -7.41
N THR A 313 -30.68 -11.35 -8.37
CA THR A 313 -29.80 -11.59 -9.53
C THR A 313 -28.35 -11.84 -9.09
N SER A 314 -27.88 -11.15 -8.06
CA SER A 314 -26.53 -11.32 -7.53
C SER A 314 -26.39 -12.65 -6.78
N LEU A 315 -27.39 -13.04 -5.98
CA LEU A 315 -27.42 -14.35 -5.32
C LEU A 315 -27.47 -15.50 -6.33
N ASP A 316 -28.21 -15.35 -7.43
CA ASP A 316 -28.23 -16.34 -8.53
C ASP A 316 -26.85 -16.50 -9.20
N ARG A 317 -26.12 -15.39 -9.38
CA ARG A 317 -24.74 -15.43 -9.90
C ARG A 317 -23.78 -16.13 -8.93
N ILE A 318 -23.90 -15.87 -7.63
CA ILE A 318 -23.09 -16.52 -6.58
C ILE A 318 -23.38 -18.02 -6.52
N ILE A 319 -24.65 -18.42 -6.51
CA ILE A 319 -25.06 -19.83 -6.53
C ILE A 319 -24.47 -20.52 -7.78
N GLY A 320 -24.63 -19.91 -8.96
CA GLY A 320 -24.11 -20.46 -10.20
C GLY A 320 -22.59 -20.56 -10.24
N PHE A 321 -21.85 -19.67 -9.57
CA PHE A 321 -20.41 -19.78 -9.43
C PHE A 321 -20.03 -21.04 -8.65
N TYR A 322 -20.54 -21.19 -7.42
CA TYR A 322 -20.20 -22.32 -6.56
C TYR A 322 -20.67 -23.67 -7.12
N GLU A 323 -21.80 -23.73 -7.83
CA GLU A 323 -22.22 -24.96 -8.52
C GLU A 323 -21.23 -25.43 -9.59
N ARG A 324 -20.51 -24.49 -10.24
CA ARG A 324 -19.51 -24.80 -11.27
C ARG A 324 -18.12 -25.05 -10.70
N THR A 325 -17.73 -24.31 -9.67
CA THR A 325 -16.36 -24.34 -9.13
C THR A 325 -16.20 -25.30 -7.96
N GLU A 326 -17.22 -25.42 -7.09
CA GLU A 326 -17.18 -26.19 -5.86
C GLU A 326 -18.54 -26.85 -5.54
N PRO A 327 -18.98 -27.86 -6.32
CA PRO A 327 -20.31 -28.45 -6.19
C PRO A 327 -20.58 -29.14 -4.84
N SER A 328 -19.52 -29.46 -4.08
CA SER A 328 -19.60 -30.03 -2.73
C SER A 328 -19.66 -28.98 -1.61
N SER A 329 -19.59 -27.69 -1.94
CA SER A 329 -19.63 -26.60 -0.96
C SER A 329 -21.03 -26.51 -0.31
N PRO A 330 -21.14 -26.25 1.00
CA PRO A 330 -22.43 -25.99 1.65
C PRO A 330 -23.00 -24.60 1.31
N ILE A 331 -22.19 -23.72 0.73
CA ILE A 331 -22.54 -22.31 0.46
C ILE A 331 -23.74 -22.16 -0.49
N PRO A 332 -23.85 -22.88 -1.64
CA PRO A 332 -25.05 -22.86 -2.48
C PRO A 332 -26.35 -23.13 -1.74
N HIS A 333 -26.35 -24.02 -0.74
CA HIS A 333 -27.56 -24.34 0.02
C HIS A 333 -28.00 -23.18 0.91
N LEU A 334 -27.04 -22.51 1.56
CA LEU A 334 -27.31 -21.32 2.37
C LEU A 334 -27.72 -20.12 1.50
N ALA A 335 -27.03 -19.90 0.37
CA ALA A 335 -27.34 -18.83 -0.56
C ALA A 335 -28.74 -19.00 -1.20
N ARG A 336 -29.16 -20.23 -1.53
CA ARG A 336 -30.53 -20.49 -2.00
C ARG A 336 -31.58 -20.19 -0.93
N ARG A 337 -31.29 -20.48 0.35
CA ARG A 337 -32.18 -20.10 1.46
C ARG A 337 -32.28 -18.58 1.58
N MET A 338 -31.15 -17.87 1.60
CA MET A 338 -31.11 -16.41 1.62
C MET A 338 -31.87 -15.80 0.44
N ARG A 339 -31.71 -16.34 -0.77
CA ARG A 339 -32.42 -15.89 -1.97
C ARG A 339 -33.93 -15.95 -1.83
N ARG A 340 -34.48 -17.03 -1.24
CA ARG A 340 -35.94 -17.12 -1.00
C ARG A 340 -36.44 -16.07 -0.02
N MET A 341 -35.63 -15.78 1.00
CA MET A 341 -35.97 -14.81 2.05
C MET A 341 -36.00 -13.36 1.55
N VAL A 342 -35.31 -13.04 0.45
CA VAL A 342 -35.28 -11.68 -0.12
C VAL A 342 -36.68 -11.18 -0.50
N ALA A 343 -37.57 -12.07 -0.95
CA ALA A 343 -38.92 -11.71 -1.37
C ALA A 343 -39.94 -11.68 -0.22
N MET A 344 -39.62 -12.28 0.93
CA MET A 344 -40.55 -12.49 2.03
C MET A 344 -40.87 -11.20 2.77
N ASP A 345 -42.09 -11.13 3.31
CA ASP A 345 -42.43 -10.12 4.30
C ASP A 345 -41.86 -10.48 5.70
N PHE A 346 -41.94 -9.54 6.62
CA PHE A 346 -41.33 -9.69 7.95
C PHE A 346 -41.91 -10.87 8.75
N LEU A 347 -43.22 -11.15 8.62
CA LEU A 347 -43.86 -12.24 9.35
C LEU A 347 -43.47 -13.60 8.77
N GLU A 348 -43.39 -13.70 7.44
CA GLU A 348 -42.88 -14.88 6.73
C GLU A 348 -41.41 -15.16 7.09
N LEU A 349 -40.58 -14.10 7.15
CA LEU A 349 -39.17 -14.20 7.50
C LEU A 349 -38.97 -14.63 8.97
N MET A 350 -39.82 -14.15 9.88
CA MET A 350 -39.84 -14.64 11.27
C MET A 350 -40.25 -16.11 11.37
N GLU A 351 -41.18 -16.56 10.53
CA GLU A 351 -41.60 -17.98 10.46
C GLU A 351 -40.49 -18.89 9.93
N GLU A 352 -39.70 -18.41 8.95
CA GLU A 352 -38.60 -19.17 8.35
C GLU A 352 -37.31 -19.17 9.19
N ILE A 353 -37.04 -18.12 9.98
CA ILE A 353 -35.81 -18.01 10.80
C ILE A 353 -36.02 -18.55 12.22
N ALA A 354 -37.12 -18.19 12.88
CA ALA A 354 -37.32 -18.43 14.30
C ALA A 354 -38.80 -18.72 14.64
N PRO A 355 -39.35 -19.87 14.19
CA PRO A 355 -40.77 -20.20 14.32
C PRO A 355 -41.26 -20.23 15.78
N SER A 356 -40.38 -20.50 16.75
CA SER A 356 -40.68 -20.45 18.20
C SER A 356 -40.81 -19.03 18.76
N GLY A 357 -40.15 -18.03 18.16
CA GLY A 357 -40.18 -16.61 18.61
C GLY A 357 -41.39 -15.82 18.10
N LEU A 358 -42.10 -16.34 17.09
CA LEU A 358 -43.32 -15.73 16.56
C LEU A 358 -44.43 -15.59 17.60
N LYS A 359 -44.53 -16.56 18.53
CA LYS A 359 -45.56 -16.59 19.56
C LYS A 359 -45.35 -15.46 20.59
N GLU A 360 -44.10 -15.19 20.94
CA GLU A 360 -43.71 -14.08 21.83
C GLU A 360 -43.88 -12.72 21.14
N PHE A 361 -43.51 -12.61 19.86
CA PHE A 361 -43.70 -11.38 19.09
C PHE A 361 -45.19 -11.02 18.94
N ARG A 362 -46.05 -11.97 18.57
CA ARG A 362 -47.51 -11.74 18.44
C ARG A 362 -48.13 -11.32 19.78
N SER A 363 -47.65 -11.88 20.90
CA SER A 363 -48.08 -11.51 22.25
C SER A 363 -47.69 -10.08 22.64
N ILE A 364 -46.56 -9.56 22.15
CA ILE A 364 -46.09 -8.20 22.44
C ILE A 364 -46.72 -7.18 21.47
N ALA A 365 -46.93 -7.56 20.22
CA ALA A 365 -47.46 -6.69 19.16
C ALA A 365 -49.00 -6.59 19.14
N GLY A 366 -49.71 -7.40 19.94
CA GLY A 366 -51.17 -7.33 20.10
C GLY A 366 -51.98 -7.76 18.86
N VAL A 367 -51.45 -8.69 18.06
CA VAL A 367 -52.11 -9.18 16.83
C VAL A 367 -52.70 -10.57 17.07
N ASP A 368 -54.03 -10.69 17.07
CA ASP A 368 -54.73 -11.97 17.26
C ASP A 368 -54.68 -12.86 16.00
N GLU A 369 -54.63 -14.18 16.20
CA GLU A 369 -54.60 -15.17 15.11
C GLU A 369 -55.84 -15.07 14.22
N PRO A 370 -55.71 -15.08 12.88
CA PRO A 370 -56.85 -15.29 12.01
C PRO A 370 -57.37 -16.72 12.23
N LYS A 371 -58.59 -16.84 12.74
CA LYS A 371 -59.29 -18.12 12.89
C LYS A 371 -59.35 -18.82 11.53
N LYS A 372 -58.65 -19.96 11.41
CA LYS A 372 -58.75 -20.85 10.26
C LYS A 372 -60.22 -21.24 10.05
N LYS A 373 -60.75 -20.97 8.86
CA LYS A 373 -61.94 -21.63 8.32
C LYS A 373 -61.53 -22.75 7.39
#